data_AF-A0A0R3EM28-F1
#
_entry.id   AF-A0A0R3EM28-F1
#
_cell.length_a   1.000
_cell.length_b   1.000
_cell.length_c   1.000
_cell.angle_alpha   90.00
_cell.angle_beta   90.00
_cell.angle_gamma   90.00
#
_symmetry.space_group_name_H-M   'P 1'
#
loop_
_entity.id
_entity.type
_entity.pdbx_description
1 polymer ?
#
loop_
_entity_poly.entity_id
_entity_poly.type
_entity_poly.pdbx_seq_one_letter_code
_entity_poly.pdbx_strand_id
1 'polypeptide(L)'
;MLSIGFAVPAVADPYHDPYHPDYVRGWCPGGGTNQGVGVSYSNLTGWCNGVQYPDGTFWHQTAYTAFGRFRIDTACKTREGVFLQPAPSGGCGGEWP
;
A
#
# COMPACT_ATOMS: atom_id res chain seq x y z
N MET A 1 -19.28 -39.59 7.01
CA MET A 1 -19.87 -38.30 6.57
C MET A 1 -18.71 -37.43 6.11
N LEU A 2 -18.61 -37.16 4.81
CA LEU A 2 -17.53 -36.38 4.22
C LEU A 2 -17.98 -34.91 4.23
N SER A 3 -17.51 -34.12 5.19
CA SER A 3 -17.84 -32.70 5.29
C SER A 3 -17.08 -31.92 4.24
N ILE A 4 -17.77 -31.46 3.20
CA ILE A 4 -17.26 -30.48 2.23
C ILE A 4 -17.24 -29.13 2.95
N GLY A 5 -16.08 -28.75 3.48
CA GLY A 5 -15.85 -27.41 4.01
C GLY A 5 -15.73 -26.43 2.86
N PHE A 6 -16.77 -25.66 2.59
CA PHE A 6 -16.67 -24.50 1.72
C PHE A 6 -15.79 -23.47 2.42
N ALA A 7 -14.58 -23.28 1.93
CA ALA A 7 -13.72 -22.18 2.35
C ALA A 7 -14.40 -20.87 1.92
N VAL A 8 -14.95 -20.15 2.89
CA VAL A 8 -15.41 -18.78 2.67
C VAL A 8 -14.18 -17.97 2.28
N PRO A 9 -14.17 -17.23 1.16
CA PRO A 9 -13.07 -16.35 0.85
C PRO A 9 -12.97 -15.35 2.01
N ALA A 10 -11.84 -15.37 2.71
CA ALA A 10 -11.52 -14.34 3.68
C ALA A 10 -11.35 -13.04 2.90
N VAL A 11 -12.44 -12.31 2.71
CA VAL A 11 -12.39 -10.90 2.36
C VAL A 11 -11.80 -10.23 3.59
N ALA A 12 -10.48 -10.09 3.62
CA ALA A 12 -9.84 -9.13 4.50
C ALA A 12 -10.57 -7.81 4.22
N ASP A 13 -11.14 -7.19 5.25
CA ASP A 13 -11.54 -5.80 5.16
C ASP A 13 -10.34 -5.06 4.54
N PRO A 14 -10.47 -4.43 3.36
CA PRO A 14 -9.33 -3.81 2.69
C PRO A 14 -8.68 -2.72 3.56
N TYR A 15 -9.36 -2.26 4.61
CA TYR A 15 -8.79 -1.37 5.62
C TYR A 15 -7.78 -2.06 6.57
N HIS A 16 -7.93 -3.36 6.76
CA HIS A 16 -7.09 -4.17 7.66
C HIS A 16 -6.02 -4.97 6.94
N ASP A 17 -5.98 -4.95 5.60
CA ASP A 17 -4.89 -5.58 4.88
C ASP A 17 -3.58 -4.82 5.14
N PRO A 18 -2.61 -5.42 5.85
CA PRO A 18 -1.36 -4.74 6.14
C PRO A 18 -0.53 -4.50 4.88
N TYR A 19 -0.77 -5.22 3.77
CA TYR A 19 -0.03 -5.02 2.52
C TYR A 19 -0.56 -3.86 1.68
N HIS A 20 -1.83 -3.47 1.86
CA HIS A 20 -2.47 -2.39 1.11
C HIS A 20 -2.57 -1.10 1.96
N PRO A 21 -1.66 -0.12 1.76
CA PRO A 21 -1.74 1.13 2.50
C PRO A 21 -2.91 1.99 2.05
N ASP A 22 -3.37 2.85 2.95
CA ASP A 22 -4.38 3.88 2.67
C ASP A 22 -3.92 5.24 3.19
N TYR A 23 -3.38 6.04 2.28
CA TYR A 23 -2.97 7.41 2.56
C TYR A 23 -4.15 8.27 3.03
N VAL A 24 -5.37 8.09 2.49
CA VAL A 24 -6.52 8.94 2.85
C VAL A 24 -6.85 8.79 4.33
N ARG A 25 -6.80 7.56 4.84
CA ARG A 25 -7.09 7.24 6.24
C ARG A 25 -5.87 7.26 7.15
N GLY A 26 -4.67 7.43 6.59
CA GLY A 26 -3.42 7.44 7.36
C GLY A 26 -2.99 6.06 7.83
N TRP A 27 -3.40 5.02 7.12
CA TRP A 27 -3.02 3.64 7.40
C TRP A 27 -1.79 3.26 6.57
N CYS A 28 -0.61 3.37 7.17
CA CYS A 28 0.70 3.12 6.57
C CYS A 28 1.48 2.07 7.38
N PRO A 29 1.00 0.81 7.42
CA PRO A 29 1.58 -0.24 8.28
C PRO A 29 3.05 -0.55 7.96
N GLY A 30 3.54 -0.25 6.74
CA GLY A 30 4.96 -0.29 6.37
C GLY A 30 5.74 1.01 6.63
N GLY A 31 5.14 1.94 7.38
CA GLY A 31 5.65 3.27 7.65
C GLY A 31 5.18 4.31 6.62
N GLY A 32 5.20 5.57 7.02
CA GLY A 32 4.75 6.68 6.18
C GLY A 32 4.83 8.00 6.91
N THR A 33 4.88 9.10 6.15
CA THR A 33 4.72 10.44 6.73
C THR A 33 3.29 10.72 7.15
N ASN A 34 2.32 9.91 6.69
CA ASN A 34 0.91 10.07 7.00
C ASN A 34 0.35 9.05 8.00
N GLN A 35 1.22 8.27 8.66
CA GLN A 35 0.81 7.24 9.62
C GLN A 35 0.01 7.84 10.78
N GLY A 36 -1.22 7.39 10.98
CA GLY A 36 -2.10 7.79 12.08
C GLY A 36 -2.65 9.22 12.00
N VAL A 37 -2.37 9.94 10.91
CA VAL A 37 -2.79 11.34 10.73
C VAL A 37 -3.98 11.43 9.78
N GLY A 38 -3.95 10.67 8.68
CA GLY A 38 -4.94 10.77 7.62
C GLY A 38 -4.81 12.06 6.82
N VAL A 39 -5.53 12.16 5.69
CA VAL A 39 -5.45 13.36 4.85
C VAL A 39 -6.03 14.57 5.57
N SER A 40 -5.23 15.62 5.65
CA SER A 40 -5.64 16.96 6.10
C SER A 40 -5.04 18.03 5.21
N TYR A 41 -5.59 19.25 5.24
CA TYR A 41 -5.10 20.39 4.46
C TYR A 41 -3.61 20.71 4.69
N SER A 42 -3.06 20.33 5.85
CA SER A 42 -1.65 20.47 6.20
C SER A 42 -0.74 19.32 5.73
N ASN A 43 -1.30 18.26 5.14
CA ASN A 43 -0.62 17.00 4.77
C ASN A 43 -0.89 16.62 3.29
N LEU A 44 -1.02 17.61 2.41
CA LEU A 44 -1.29 17.35 0.98
C LEU A 44 -0.10 16.79 0.20
N THR A 45 1.03 16.55 0.87
CA THR A 45 2.23 15.92 0.34
C THR A 45 2.76 14.90 1.35
N GLY A 46 3.16 13.73 0.87
CA GLY A 46 3.68 12.68 1.74
C GLY A 46 3.70 11.32 1.06
N TRP A 47 4.01 10.29 1.85
CA TRP A 47 3.96 8.91 1.40
C TRP A 47 3.48 7.94 2.49
N CYS A 48 3.04 6.78 2.05
CA CYS A 48 2.44 5.73 2.87
C CYS A 48 2.79 4.36 2.27
N ASN A 49 3.40 3.47 3.07
CA ASN A 49 3.78 2.14 2.64
C ASN A 49 2.90 1.06 3.26
N GLY A 50 2.61 0.03 2.49
CA GLY A 50 2.17 -1.26 2.99
C GLY A 50 3.32 -2.05 3.60
N VAL A 51 2.98 -3.12 4.31
CA VAL A 51 3.94 -4.13 4.77
C VAL A 51 4.65 -4.74 3.57
N GLN A 52 5.91 -5.06 3.78
CA GLN A 52 6.74 -5.69 2.76
C GLN A 52 6.35 -7.16 2.60
N TYR A 53 6.11 -7.57 1.36
CA TYR A 53 5.92 -8.95 0.98
C TYR A 53 7.24 -9.73 1.16
N PRO A 54 7.19 -11.08 1.26
CA PRO A 54 8.39 -11.91 1.41
C PRO A 54 9.40 -11.78 0.26
N ASP A 55 8.95 -11.36 -0.91
CA ASP A 55 9.79 -11.07 -2.09
C ASP A 55 10.53 -9.71 -1.99
N GLY A 56 10.34 -8.96 -0.90
CA GLY A 56 10.96 -7.65 -0.68
C GLY A 56 10.20 -6.49 -1.34
N THR A 57 9.08 -6.75 -2.01
CA THR A 57 8.25 -5.72 -2.63
C THR A 57 7.20 -5.18 -1.66
N PHE A 58 6.66 -4.00 -1.92
CA PHE A 58 5.58 -3.40 -1.14
C PHE A 58 4.82 -2.36 -1.95
N TRP A 59 3.55 -2.16 -1.59
CA TRP A 59 2.75 -1.07 -2.14
C TRP A 59 3.19 0.27 -1.54
N HIS A 60 3.50 1.23 -2.41
CA HIS A 60 3.89 2.58 -2.06
C HIS A 60 2.86 3.57 -2.60
N GLN A 61 2.27 4.37 -1.72
CA GLN A 61 1.40 5.48 -2.08
C GLN A 61 2.12 6.80 -1.86
N THR A 62 2.20 7.63 -2.90
CA THR A 62 2.73 8.98 -2.84
C THR A 62 1.61 9.97 -3.04
N ALA A 63 1.39 10.81 -2.04
CA ALA A 63 0.44 11.90 -2.13
C ALA A 63 1.14 13.19 -2.50
N TYR A 64 0.54 13.93 -3.43
CA TYR A 64 1.04 15.22 -3.85
C TYR A 64 -0.08 16.09 -4.41
N THR A 65 0.18 17.39 -4.47
CA THR A 65 -0.72 18.34 -5.11
C THR A 65 -0.08 18.82 -6.41
N ALA A 66 -0.75 18.55 -7.54
CA ALA A 66 -0.34 19.04 -8.85
C ALA A 66 -1.50 19.83 -9.47
N PHE A 67 -1.20 21.04 -9.98
CA PHE A 67 -2.19 21.91 -10.60
C PHE A 67 -3.43 22.18 -9.71
N GLY A 68 -3.21 22.35 -8.41
CA GLY A 68 -4.28 22.59 -7.43
C GLY A 68 -5.17 21.37 -7.13
N ARG A 69 -4.80 20.19 -7.61
CA ARG A 69 -5.52 18.93 -7.37
C ARG A 69 -4.67 17.99 -6.55
N PHE A 70 -5.26 17.48 -5.48
CA PHE A 70 -4.69 16.40 -4.70
C PHE A 70 -4.76 15.09 -5.49
N ARG A 71 -3.64 14.38 -5.52
CA ARG A 71 -3.46 13.09 -6.18
C ARG A 71 -2.75 12.14 -5.23
N ILE A 72 -3.07 10.85 -5.37
CA ILE A 72 -2.36 9.77 -4.71
C ILE A 72 -1.97 8.81 -5.83
N ASP A 73 -0.68 8.60 -6.02
CA ASP A 73 -0.16 7.60 -6.94
C ASP A 73 0.21 6.35 -6.14
N THR A 74 -0.36 5.21 -6.53
CA THR A 74 -0.04 3.90 -5.96
C THR A 74 0.86 3.14 -6.93
N ALA A 75 1.99 2.64 -6.45
CA ALA A 75 2.90 1.84 -7.26
C ALA A 75 3.53 0.71 -6.44
N CYS A 76 3.80 -0.42 -7.07
CA CYS A 76 4.58 -1.49 -6.44
C CYS A 76 6.07 -1.15 -6.51
N LYS A 77 6.74 -1.18 -5.36
CA LYS A 77 8.16 -0.83 -5.23
C LYS A 77 8.94 -1.93 -4.54
N THR A 78 10.23 -1.99 -4.83
CA THR A 78 11.23 -2.75 -4.07
C THR A 78 12.26 -1.79 -3.49
N ARG A 79 12.81 -2.14 -2.32
CA ARG A 79 13.87 -1.36 -1.68
C ARG A 79 15.23 -1.94 -2.06
N GLU A 80 15.65 -1.67 -3.29
CA GLU A 80 16.99 -1.99 -3.77
C GLU A 80 17.89 -0.74 -3.70
N GLY A 81 18.80 -0.74 -2.73
CA GLY A 81 19.71 0.39 -2.49
C GLY A 81 19.03 1.59 -1.82
N VAL A 82 19.50 2.80 -2.15
CA VAL A 82 19.06 4.05 -1.50
C VAL A 82 17.71 4.55 -2.05
N PHE A 83 17.31 4.10 -3.24
CA PHE A 83 16.11 4.56 -3.93
C PHE A 83 15.05 3.48 -4.00
N LEU A 84 13.78 3.89 -4.02
CA LEU A 84 12.67 2.99 -4.31
C LEU A 84 12.63 2.70 -5.80
N GLN A 85 12.90 1.45 -6.17
CA GLN A 85 12.83 0.99 -7.55
C GLN A 85 11.45 0.41 -7.83
N PRO A 86 10.94 0.48 -9.08
CA PRO A 86 9.79 -0.31 -9.50
C PRO A 86 10.03 -1.80 -9.19
N ALA A 87 9.03 -2.48 -8.68
CA ALA A 87 9.12 -3.93 -8.50
C ALA A 87 9.19 -4.65 -9.86
N PRO A 88 9.84 -5.83 -9.93
CA PRO A 88 9.72 -6.72 -11.08
C PRO A 88 8.28 -7.22 -11.24
N SER A 89 7.93 -7.72 -12.42
CA SER A 89 6.62 -8.33 -12.66
C SER A 89 6.40 -9.52 -11.72
N GLY A 90 5.18 -9.65 -11.21
CA GLY A 90 4.83 -10.58 -10.15
C GLY A 90 5.14 -10.08 -8.74
N GLY A 91 5.61 -8.84 -8.58
CA GLY A 91 5.74 -8.18 -7.28
C GLY A 91 4.39 -7.84 -6.63
N CYS A 92 4.45 -7.37 -5.38
CA CYS A 92 3.30 -7.05 -4.54
C CYS A 92 2.30 -8.21 -4.45
N GLY A 93 2.79 -9.39 -4.08
CA GLY A 93 1.97 -10.58 -3.95
C GLY A 93 1.51 -11.19 -5.29
N GLY A 94 2.10 -10.76 -6.42
CA GLY A 94 1.73 -11.23 -7.75
C GLY A 94 0.80 -10.29 -8.52
N GLU A 95 0.39 -9.16 -7.93
CA GLU A 95 -0.55 -8.21 -8.53
C GLU A 95 0.11 -7.23 -9.50
N TRP A 96 1.43 -7.01 -9.37
CA TRP A 96 2.15 -6.07 -10.22
C TRP A 96 2.49 -6.70 -11.59
N PRO A 97 2.15 -6.02 -12.71
CA PRO A 97 2.33 -6.55 -14.07
C PRO A 97 3.79 -6.55 -14.56
#